data_AF-A0A2U2B875-F1
#
_entry.id   AF-A0A2U2B875-F1
#
_cell.length_a   1.000
_cell.length_b   1.000
_cell.length_c   1.000
_cell.angle_alpha   90.00
_cell.angle_beta   90.00
_cell.angle_gamma   90.00
#
_symmetry.space_group_name_H-M   'P 1'
#
loop_
_entity.id
_entity.type
_entity.pdbx_description
1 polymer ?
#
loop_
_entity_poly.entity_id
_entity_poly.type
_entity_poly.pdbx_seq_one_letter_code
_entity_poly.pdbx_strand_id
1 'polypeptide(L)'
;MQYRRVDHPEIFSFQSDVTSGFDFNSNALLITPSVRINRGLFASDLRYHYTHDVTDALNVIDWQVLKLRLPISNFKVEYGIGFSHIFDPSKTYFEQSLGFDWCFLKRKTTVQGEYRWTQSTNIGERFRKEASVTGDYEIKRIDQLSICPTLGFVYQNFFESTRFRFFRAGLRIRIY
;
A
#
# COMPACT_ATOMS: atom_id res chain seq x y z
N MET A 1 16.10 21.26 14.14
CA MET A 1 16.17 21.73 12.74
C MET A 1 15.23 20.87 11.91
N GLN A 2 14.33 21.47 11.13
CA GLN A 2 13.30 20.74 10.39
C GLN A 2 13.87 20.32 9.04
N TYR A 3 14.36 19.07 8.92
CA TYR A 3 14.81 18.49 7.65
C TYR A 3 13.66 18.51 6.63
N ARG A 4 13.73 19.42 5.65
CA ARG A 4 12.73 19.57 4.60
C ARG A 4 13.12 18.73 3.40
N ARG A 5 12.21 17.86 2.95
CA ARG A 5 12.25 17.21 1.63
C ARG A 5 12.33 18.17 0.43
N VAL A 6 12.05 19.47 0.63
CA VAL A 6 12.21 20.49 -0.43
C VAL A 6 13.69 20.82 -0.66
N ASP A 7 14.53 20.63 0.37
CA ASP A 7 15.93 21.05 0.34
C ASP A 7 16.89 19.92 -0.07
N HIS A 8 16.39 18.66 -0.12
CA HIS A 8 17.19 17.47 -0.44
C HIS A 8 16.37 16.41 -1.20
N PRO A 9 16.12 16.59 -2.51
CA PRO A 9 15.43 15.63 -3.37
C PRO A 9 16.14 14.28 -3.52
N GLU A 10 17.38 14.14 -3.05
CA GLU A 10 18.21 12.93 -3.06
C GLU A 10 17.93 11.97 -1.88
N ILE A 11 17.16 12.38 -0.86
CA ILE A 11 17.03 11.62 0.39
C ILE A 11 16.34 10.27 0.15
N PHE A 12 17.12 9.23 0.44
CA PHE A 12 16.67 7.87 0.58
C PHE A 12 15.80 7.76 1.84
N SER A 13 14.60 7.20 1.73
CA SER A 13 13.77 6.92 2.91
C SER A 13 13.12 5.56 2.82
N PHE A 14 13.03 4.90 3.96
CA PHE A 14 12.48 3.56 4.10
C PHE A 14 11.16 3.63 4.86
N GLN A 15 10.16 2.87 4.42
CA GLN A 15 8.92 2.68 5.14
C GLN A 15 8.64 1.18 5.22
N SER A 16 8.24 0.73 6.40
CA SER A 16 7.66 -0.60 6.57
C SER A 16 6.29 -0.47 7.21
N ASP A 17 5.37 -1.31 6.76
CA ASP A 17 4.02 -1.41 7.30
C ASP A 17 3.74 -2.85 7.66
N VAL A 18 3.03 -3.06 8.76
CA VAL A 18 2.35 -4.33 9.04
C VAL A 18 0.92 -3.98 9.38
N THR A 19 -0.02 -4.41 8.53
CA THR A 19 -1.44 -4.19 8.73
C THR A 19 -2.18 -5.51 8.77
N SER A 20 -3.23 -5.57 9.58
CA SER A 20 -4.21 -6.66 9.55
C SER A 20 -5.60 -6.06 9.38
N GLY A 21 -6.50 -6.81 8.78
CA GLY A 21 -7.90 -6.42 8.68
C GLY A 21 -8.85 -7.59 8.72
N PHE A 22 -10.12 -7.27 8.95
CA PHE A 22 -11.18 -8.26 9.05
C PHE A 22 -12.40 -7.85 8.23
N ASP A 23 -12.97 -8.80 7.49
CA ASP A 23 -14.24 -8.66 6.78
C ASP A 23 -15.31 -9.52 7.49
N PHE A 24 -16.27 -8.84 8.10
CA PHE A 24 -17.34 -9.48 8.87
C PHE A 24 -18.30 -10.30 8.03
N ASN A 25 -18.48 -9.96 6.74
CA ASN A 25 -19.45 -10.66 5.89
C ASN A 25 -18.91 -12.01 5.40
N SER A 26 -17.63 -12.03 5.06
CA SER A 26 -16.95 -13.21 4.50
C SER A 26 -16.20 -14.01 5.57
N ASN A 27 -16.22 -13.54 6.84
CA ASN A 27 -15.40 -14.06 7.94
C ASN A 27 -13.93 -14.23 7.51
N ALA A 28 -13.40 -13.19 6.87
CA ALA A 28 -12.08 -13.23 6.26
C ALA A 28 -11.08 -12.39 7.06
N LEU A 29 -9.87 -12.90 7.21
CA LEU A 29 -8.72 -12.23 7.78
C LEU A 29 -7.78 -11.77 6.66
N LEU A 30 -7.27 -10.55 6.77
CA LEU A 30 -6.23 -10.00 5.91
C LEU A 30 -4.99 -9.70 6.76
N ILE A 31 -3.82 -10.05 6.27
CA ILE A 31 -2.52 -9.60 6.79
C ILE A 31 -1.68 -9.10 5.61
N THR A 32 -1.13 -7.90 5.74
CA THR A 32 -0.44 -7.21 4.66
C THR A 32 0.81 -6.50 5.18
N PRO A 33 1.95 -7.21 5.32
CA PRO A 33 3.23 -6.57 5.53
C PRO A 33 3.74 -5.97 4.21
N SER A 34 4.32 -4.77 4.28
CA SER A 34 4.96 -4.13 3.15
C SER A 34 6.23 -3.39 3.53
N VAL A 35 7.10 -3.24 2.54
CA VAL A 35 8.31 -2.42 2.61
C VAL A 35 8.40 -1.55 1.37
N ARG A 36 8.64 -0.27 1.58
CA ARG A 36 8.78 0.72 0.52
C ARG A 36 10.08 1.48 0.68
N ILE A 37 10.86 1.50 -0.39
CA ILE A 37 12.04 2.33 -0.50
C ILE A 37 11.69 3.53 -1.38
N ASN A 38 12.10 4.72 -0.96
CA ASN A 38 11.85 5.95 -1.67
C ASN A 38 13.18 6.65 -1.96
N ARG A 39 13.34 7.15 -3.18
CA ARG A 39 14.49 7.96 -3.61
C ARG A 39 14.00 9.11 -4.48
N GLY A 40 13.92 10.30 -3.91
CA GLY A 40 13.37 11.48 -4.56
C GLY A 40 11.93 11.29 -5.02
N LEU A 41 11.69 11.47 -6.33
CA LEU A 41 10.38 11.31 -6.95
C LEU A 41 10.00 9.83 -7.18
N PHE A 42 10.93 8.90 -6.97
CA PHE A 42 10.71 7.50 -7.25
C PHE A 42 10.56 6.69 -5.96
N ALA A 43 9.81 5.59 -6.04
CA ALA A 43 9.76 4.59 -5.00
C ALA A 43 9.61 3.18 -5.61
N SER A 44 9.98 2.18 -4.82
CA SER A 44 9.67 0.77 -5.06
C SER A 44 8.98 0.23 -3.83
N ASP A 45 7.92 -0.55 -4.01
CA ASP A 45 7.03 -1.02 -2.94
C ASP A 45 6.79 -2.52 -3.10
N LEU A 46 7.22 -3.29 -2.10
CA LEU A 46 7.02 -4.73 -2.03
C LEU A 46 6.03 -5.03 -0.91
N ARG A 47 4.99 -5.78 -1.23
CA ARG A 47 3.88 -6.05 -0.33
C ARG A 47 3.46 -7.51 -0.45
N TYR A 48 3.44 -8.21 0.66
CA TYR A 48 2.86 -9.53 0.73
C TYR A 48 1.40 -9.41 1.20
N HIS A 49 0.51 -10.16 0.58
CA HIS A 49 -0.87 -10.31 1.02
C HIS A 49 -1.15 -11.73 1.37
N TYR A 50 -1.73 -11.87 2.54
CA TYR A 50 -2.33 -13.08 3.02
C TYR A 50 -3.78 -12.78 3.32
N THR A 51 -4.69 -13.40 2.58
CA THR A 51 -6.13 -13.37 2.87
C THR A 51 -6.57 -14.78 3.19
N HIS A 52 -7.23 -15.00 4.32
CA HIS A 52 -7.77 -16.30 4.70
C HIS A 52 -9.25 -16.17 4.99
N ASP A 53 -10.08 -16.95 4.31
CA ASP A 53 -11.52 -17.02 4.52
C ASP A 53 -11.97 -18.47 4.77
N VAL A 54 -13.28 -18.71 4.76
CA VAL A 54 -13.86 -20.05 4.96
C VAL A 54 -13.54 -21.06 3.85
N THR A 55 -13.05 -20.60 2.69
CA THR A 55 -12.75 -21.46 1.54
C THR A 55 -11.30 -21.90 1.53
N ASP A 56 -10.35 -20.96 1.66
CA ASP A 56 -8.93 -21.25 1.89
C ASP A 56 -8.13 -19.93 2.10
N ALA A 57 -6.80 -20.04 2.15
CA ALA A 57 -5.86 -18.93 2.09
C ALA A 57 -5.44 -18.56 0.65
N LEU A 58 -5.55 -17.29 0.32
CA LEU A 58 -4.96 -16.67 -0.86
C LEU A 58 -3.66 -15.93 -0.48
N ASN A 59 -2.58 -16.27 -1.18
CA ASN A 59 -1.26 -15.68 -1.00
C ASN A 59 -0.85 -14.92 -2.26
N VAL A 60 -0.44 -13.66 -2.11
CA VAL A 60 -0.01 -12.82 -3.23
C VAL A 60 1.21 -12.00 -2.84
N ILE A 61 2.22 -11.93 -3.70
CA ILE A 61 3.27 -10.91 -3.62
C ILE A 61 2.99 -9.85 -4.68
N ASP A 62 2.85 -8.60 -4.23
CA ASP A 62 2.84 -7.43 -5.09
C ASP A 62 4.20 -6.75 -5.02
N TRP A 63 4.76 -6.47 -6.19
CA TRP A 63 5.94 -5.64 -6.30
C TRP A 63 5.71 -4.53 -7.31
N GLN A 64 5.52 -3.32 -6.81
CA GLN A 64 5.55 -2.11 -7.62
C GLN A 64 7.00 -1.71 -7.81
N VAL A 65 7.58 -2.20 -8.91
CA VAL A 65 8.98 -1.98 -9.27
C VAL A 65 9.28 -0.48 -9.32
N LEU A 66 8.36 0.30 -9.90
CA LEU A 66 8.51 1.74 -10.03
C LEU A 66 7.21 2.47 -9.68
N LYS A 67 7.32 3.43 -8.76
CA LYS A 67 6.29 4.42 -8.46
C LYS A 67 6.84 5.82 -8.69
N LEU A 68 6.18 6.60 -9.53
CA LEU A 68 6.40 8.03 -9.66
C LEU A 68 5.54 8.77 -8.63
N ARG A 69 6.14 9.71 -7.90
CA ARG A 69 5.51 10.46 -6.81
C ARG A 69 5.69 11.94 -7.07
N LEU A 70 4.63 12.62 -7.46
CA LEU A 70 4.63 14.04 -7.79
C LEU A 70 4.14 14.85 -6.57
N PRO A 71 5.02 15.57 -5.86
CA PRO A 71 4.63 16.39 -4.73
C PRO A 71 3.99 17.70 -5.18
N ILE A 72 2.82 18.00 -4.63
CA ILE A 72 2.08 19.26 -4.79
C ILE A 72 1.86 19.83 -3.38
N SER A 73 2.83 20.60 -2.87
CA SER A 73 2.82 21.15 -1.50
C SER A 73 2.74 20.07 -0.41
N ASN A 74 1.58 19.94 0.25
CA ASN A 74 1.30 18.95 1.28
C ASN A 74 0.56 17.71 0.75
N PHE A 75 0.27 17.69 -0.54
CA PHE A 75 -0.34 16.58 -1.26
C PHE A 75 0.69 15.93 -2.18
N LYS A 76 0.53 14.64 -2.50
CA LYS A 76 1.33 13.96 -3.51
C LYS A 76 0.40 13.07 -4.32
N VAL A 77 0.63 13.01 -5.62
CA VAL A 77 0.03 12.01 -6.49
C VAL A 77 1.05 10.92 -6.77
N GLU A 78 0.63 9.67 -6.71
CA GLU A 78 1.48 8.51 -6.96
C GLU A 78 0.92 7.71 -8.14
N TYR A 79 1.78 7.31 -9.08
CA TYR A 79 1.46 6.34 -10.10
C TYR A 79 2.50 5.22 -10.10
N GLY A 80 2.05 3.98 -10.05
CA GLY A 80 2.89 2.80 -9.88
C GLY A 80 2.68 1.77 -10.98
N ILE A 81 3.75 1.08 -11.33
CA ILE A 81 3.74 -0.08 -12.21
C ILE A 81 4.55 -1.22 -11.60
N GLY A 82 4.16 -2.45 -11.89
CA GLY A 82 4.86 -3.62 -11.38
C GLY A 82 4.12 -4.92 -11.66
N PHE A 83 4.20 -5.85 -10.71
CA PHE A 83 3.68 -7.19 -10.87
C PHE A 83 2.99 -7.69 -9.60
N SER A 84 1.97 -8.52 -9.77
CA SER A 84 1.37 -9.33 -8.71
C SER A 84 1.56 -10.80 -9.04
N HIS A 85 2.16 -11.56 -8.14
CA HIS A 85 2.34 -12.99 -8.25
C HIS A 85 1.45 -13.71 -7.25
N ILE A 86 0.58 -14.57 -7.75
CA ILE A 86 -0.22 -15.50 -6.95
C ILE A 86 0.54 -16.81 -6.88
N PHE A 87 0.58 -17.43 -5.70
CA PHE A 87 1.29 -18.71 -5.52
C PHE A 87 0.48 -19.92 -5.97
N ASP A 88 -0.84 -19.88 -5.80
CA ASP A 88 -1.75 -20.95 -6.21
C ASP A 88 -3.03 -20.37 -6.84
N PRO A 89 -3.24 -20.51 -8.16
CA PRO A 89 -2.29 -21.06 -9.13
C PRO A 89 -1.07 -20.14 -9.32
N SER A 90 0.11 -20.73 -9.52
CA SER A 90 1.36 -19.97 -9.73
C SER A 90 1.30 -19.12 -11.01
N LYS A 91 1.03 -17.82 -10.86
CA LYS A 91 0.83 -16.93 -12.01
C LYS A 91 1.16 -15.48 -11.67
N THR A 92 1.79 -14.79 -12.63
CA THR A 92 2.16 -13.39 -12.53
C THR A 92 1.29 -12.51 -13.42
N TYR A 93 0.86 -11.38 -12.88
CA TYR A 93 0.05 -10.38 -13.56
C TYR A 93 0.76 -9.03 -13.53
N PHE A 94 0.67 -8.25 -14.61
CA PHE A 94 1.11 -6.86 -14.58
C PHE A 94 0.14 -6.02 -13.75
N GLU A 95 0.67 -5.25 -12.82
CA GLU A 95 -0.08 -4.36 -11.92
C GLU A 95 0.20 -2.90 -12.24
N GLN A 96 -0.84 -2.09 -12.16
CA GLN A 96 -0.77 -0.63 -12.12
C GLN A 96 -1.46 -0.10 -10.87
N SER A 97 -1.07 1.10 -10.46
CA SER A 97 -1.73 1.79 -9.36
C SER A 97 -1.74 3.29 -9.53
N LEU A 98 -2.79 3.92 -9.02
CA LEU A 98 -2.91 5.36 -8.86
C LEU A 98 -3.25 5.65 -7.39
N GLY A 99 -2.56 6.59 -6.79
CA GLY A 99 -2.78 6.92 -5.38
C GLY A 99 -2.45 8.37 -5.07
N PHE A 100 -2.66 8.71 -3.80
CA PHE A 100 -2.30 9.99 -3.25
C PHE A 100 -1.83 9.87 -1.80
N ASP A 101 -0.98 10.80 -1.39
CA ASP A 101 -0.62 11.06 0.00
C ASP A 101 -1.05 12.49 0.34
N TRP A 102 -1.83 12.68 1.40
CA TRP A 102 -2.14 14.01 1.91
C TRP A 102 -1.66 14.17 3.35
N CYS A 103 -0.70 15.08 3.56
CA CYS A 103 -0.16 15.40 4.88
C CYS A 103 -0.82 16.66 5.46
N PHE A 104 -1.27 16.60 6.70
CA PHE A 104 -1.81 17.75 7.45
C PHE A 104 -1.30 17.73 8.91
N LEU A 105 -1.73 18.69 9.74
CA LEU A 105 -1.29 18.86 11.14
C LEU A 105 0.23 18.90 11.30
N LYS A 106 0.90 19.83 10.61
CA LYS A 106 2.37 19.95 10.59
C LYS A 106 3.08 18.65 10.18
N ARG A 107 2.44 17.86 9.29
CA ARG A 107 2.91 16.56 8.76
C ARG A 107 2.98 15.42 9.79
N LYS A 108 2.25 15.54 10.90
CA LYS A 108 2.08 14.41 11.84
C LYS A 108 1.01 13.42 11.41
N THR A 109 0.12 13.84 10.52
CA THR A 109 -0.98 13.00 10.04
C THR A 109 -0.90 12.90 8.54
N THR A 110 -1.06 11.68 8.03
CA THR A 110 -1.12 11.40 6.60
C THR A 110 -2.37 10.57 6.31
N VAL A 111 -3.12 10.98 5.30
CA VAL A 111 -4.17 10.16 4.69
C VAL A 111 -3.67 9.73 3.33
N GLN A 112 -3.75 8.44 3.06
CA GLN A 112 -3.34 7.84 1.80
C GLN A 112 -4.53 7.16 1.16
N GLY A 113 -4.73 7.40 -0.12
CA GLY A 113 -5.67 6.65 -0.94
C GLY A 113 -4.94 5.97 -2.08
N GLU A 114 -5.35 4.76 -2.42
CA GLU A 114 -4.71 4.02 -3.50
C GLU A 114 -5.70 3.10 -4.18
N TYR A 115 -5.69 3.14 -5.50
CA TYR A 115 -6.41 2.23 -6.37
C TYR A 115 -5.38 1.42 -7.17
N ARG A 116 -5.42 0.09 -7.03
CA ARG A 116 -4.58 -0.85 -7.77
C ARG A 116 -5.43 -1.72 -8.67
N TRP A 117 -4.91 -2.05 -9.84
CA TRP A 117 -5.53 -3.00 -10.73
C TRP A 117 -4.49 -3.78 -11.50
N THR A 118 -4.78 -5.06 -11.74
CA THR A 118 -4.01 -5.84 -12.71
C THR A 118 -4.52 -5.59 -14.13
N GLN A 119 -3.66 -5.74 -15.13
CA GLN A 119 -4.13 -5.79 -16.52
C GLN A 119 -4.89 -7.09 -16.79
N SER A 120 -5.81 -7.03 -17.76
CA SER A 120 -6.40 -8.24 -18.32
C SER A 120 -5.35 -8.94 -19.19
N THR A 121 -5.28 -10.26 -19.11
CA THR A 121 -4.40 -11.06 -19.97
C THR A 121 -5.18 -11.59 -21.17
N ASN A 122 -4.51 -12.10 -22.21
CA ASN A 122 -5.17 -12.67 -23.40
C ASN A 122 -6.13 -13.83 -23.08
N ILE A 123 -6.12 -14.35 -21.85
CA ILE A 123 -6.97 -15.44 -21.35
C ILE A 123 -8.17 -14.91 -20.53
N GLY A 124 -8.49 -13.62 -20.65
CA GLY A 124 -9.85 -13.09 -20.42
C GLY A 124 -10.09 -12.29 -19.15
N GLU A 125 -9.46 -12.64 -18.02
CA GLU A 125 -9.90 -12.06 -16.74
C GLU A 125 -8.85 -11.21 -16.02
N ARG A 126 -9.33 -10.12 -15.42
CA ARG A 126 -8.54 -9.29 -14.52
C ARG A 126 -8.45 -9.98 -13.17
N PHE A 127 -7.24 -10.30 -12.74
CA PHE A 127 -7.00 -10.90 -11.43
C PHE A 127 -7.53 -10.04 -10.28
N ARG A 128 -7.16 -8.76 -10.19
CA ARG A 128 -7.49 -7.96 -9.00
C ARG A 128 -7.80 -6.51 -9.32
N LYS A 129 -8.79 -5.97 -8.60
CA LYS A 129 -9.02 -4.53 -8.38
C LYS A 129 -9.02 -4.30 -6.88
N GLU A 130 -8.26 -3.32 -6.40
CA GLU A 130 -8.16 -2.98 -4.98
C GLU A 130 -8.31 -1.47 -4.83
N ALA A 131 -9.17 -1.02 -3.94
CA ALA A 131 -9.28 0.38 -3.52
C ALA A 131 -9.03 0.45 -2.02
N SER A 132 -8.14 1.33 -1.59
CA SER A 132 -7.81 1.44 -0.17
C SER A 132 -7.65 2.89 0.26
N VAL A 133 -8.02 3.16 1.51
CA VAL A 133 -7.79 4.45 2.18
C VAL A 133 -7.23 4.14 3.57
N THR A 134 -6.14 4.80 3.96
CA THR A 134 -5.47 4.60 5.24
C THR A 134 -5.05 5.94 5.83
N GLY A 135 -5.42 6.19 7.08
CA GLY A 135 -4.91 7.29 7.88
C GLY A 135 -3.83 6.80 8.83
N ASP A 136 -2.80 7.60 9.03
CA ASP A 136 -1.78 7.37 10.04
C ASP A 136 -1.46 8.64 10.84
N TYR A 137 -1.05 8.45 12.09
CA TYR A 137 -0.68 9.53 13.01
C TYR A 137 0.67 9.23 13.67
N GLU A 138 1.63 10.14 13.56
CA GLU A 138 2.94 10.04 14.23
C GLU A 138 2.79 10.20 15.74
N ILE A 139 2.87 9.09 16.48
CA ILE A 139 2.82 9.09 17.95
C ILE A 139 4.21 9.30 18.57
N LYS A 140 5.27 8.90 17.86
CA LYS A 140 6.64 8.98 18.37
C LYS A 140 7.62 9.20 17.23
N ARG A 141 8.56 10.11 17.47
CA ARG A 141 9.75 10.31 16.64
C ARG A 141 10.99 10.16 17.49
N ILE A 142 11.93 9.34 17.03
CA ILE A 142 13.24 9.11 17.63
C ILE A 142 14.26 9.37 16.52
N ASP A 143 14.82 10.57 16.51
CA ASP A 143 15.71 11.03 15.45
C ASP A 143 15.07 10.90 14.04
N GLN A 144 15.61 10.03 13.18
CA GLN A 144 15.12 9.75 11.83
C GLN A 144 13.98 8.73 11.80
N LEU A 145 13.70 8.04 12.90
CA LEU A 145 12.67 7.01 13.01
C LEU A 145 11.34 7.61 13.48
N SER A 146 10.25 7.28 12.78
CA SER A 146 8.88 7.67 13.12
C SER A 146 7.99 6.43 13.22
N ILE A 147 7.17 6.40 14.26
CA ILE A 147 6.20 5.33 14.55
C ILE A 147 4.80 5.90 14.39
N CYS A 148 4.02 5.29 13.51
CA CYS A 148 2.67 5.72 13.19
C CYS A 148 1.70 4.53 13.26
N PRO A 149 0.80 4.44 14.26
CA PRO A 149 -0.39 3.60 14.13
C PRO A 149 -1.18 3.97 12.88
N THR A 150 -1.77 2.97 12.25
CA THR A 150 -2.56 3.11 11.02
C THR A 150 -3.95 2.54 11.21
N LEU A 151 -4.93 3.20 10.59
CA LEU A 151 -6.30 2.74 10.48
C LEU A 151 -6.79 2.99 9.07
N GLY A 152 -7.57 2.07 8.51
CA GLY A 152 -8.02 2.21 7.14
C GLY A 152 -9.09 1.23 6.73
N PHE A 153 -9.42 1.32 5.46
CA PHE A 153 -10.37 0.45 4.78
C PHE A 153 -9.76 -0.02 3.47
N VAL A 154 -10.03 -1.26 3.09
CA VAL A 154 -9.68 -1.77 1.77
C VAL A 154 -10.83 -2.61 1.20
N TYR A 155 -11.17 -2.30 -0.04
CA TYR A 155 -12.04 -3.09 -0.88
C TYR A 155 -11.18 -3.86 -1.88
N GLN A 156 -11.39 -5.17 -1.97
CA GLN A 156 -10.72 -6.04 -2.94
C GLN A 156 -11.77 -6.78 -3.76
N ASN A 157 -11.52 -6.91 -5.05
CA ASN A 157 -12.30 -7.73 -5.96
C ASN A 157 -11.32 -8.60 -6.77
N PHE A 158 -11.38 -9.91 -6.54
CA PHE A 158 -10.57 -10.92 -7.18
C PHE A 158 -11.39 -11.64 -8.25
N PHE A 159 -10.81 -11.81 -9.44
CA PHE A 159 -11.42 -12.50 -10.59
C PHE A 159 -12.86 -12.03 -10.90
N GLU A 160 -13.15 -10.77 -10.59
CA GLU A 160 -14.46 -10.11 -10.70
C GLU A 160 -15.63 -10.75 -9.93
N SER A 161 -15.39 -11.83 -9.21
CA SER A 161 -16.39 -12.67 -8.52
C SER A 161 -16.26 -12.59 -7.00
N THR A 162 -15.03 -12.68 -6.46
CA THR A 162 -14.78 -12.73 -5.03
C THR A 162 -14.46 -11.34 -4.48
N ARG A 163 -15.29 -10.84 -3.56
CA ARG A 163 -15.20 -9.47 -3.04
C ARG A 163 -14.99 -9.46 -1.54
N PHE A 164 -14.09 -8.62 -1.08
CA PHE A 164 -13.83 -8.40 0.34
C PHE A 164 -13.82 -6.92 0.71
N ARG A 165 -14.21 -6.64 1.96
CA ARG A 165 -14.28 -5.31 2.57
C ARG A 165 -13.65 -5.36 3.95
N PHE A 166 -12.36 -5.08 4.04
CA PHE A 166 -11.64 -5.14 5.30
C PHE A 166 -11.55 -3.76 5.96
N PHE A 167 -11.91 -3.70 7.24
CA PHE A 167 -11.40 -2.66 8.13
C PHE A 167 -10.00 -3.07 8.59
N ARG A 168 -9.03 -2.16 8.44
CA ARG A 168 -7.62 -2.44 8.72
C ARG A 168 -7.11 -1.60 9.88
N ALA A 169 -6.25 -2.21 10.68
CA ALA A 169 -5.42 -1.55 11.66
C ALA A 169 -3.98 -2.05 11.55
N GLY A 170 -3.03 -1.23 11.96
CA GLY A 170 -1.64 -1.66 11.91
C GLY A 170 -0.65 -0.63 12.42
N LEU A 171 0.60 -0.88 12.06
CA LEU A 171 1.72 -0.03 12.41
C LEU A 171 2.53 0.27 11.16
N ARG A 172 2.96 1.53 11.08
CA ARG A 172 3.88 2.03 10.07
C ARG A 172 5.11 2.58 10.75
N ILE A 173 6.27 2.17 10.25
CA ILE A 173 7.56 2.67 10.67
C ILE A 173 8.19 3.38 9.47
N ARG A 174 8.64 4.62 9.67
CA ARG A 174 9.32 5.41 8.65
C ARG A 174 10.72 5.78 9.13
N ILE A 175 11.69 5.67 8.24
CA ILE A 175 13.07 6.11 8.44
C ILE A 175 13.36 7.14 7.34
N TYR A 176 13.79 8.33 7.75
CA TYR A 176 14.01 9.50 6.89
C TYR A 176 15.48 9.78 6.62
#